data_AF-A0A5M6IT53-F1
#
_entry.id   AF-A0A5M6IT53-F1
#
_cell.length_a   1.000
_cell.length_b   1.000
_cell.length_c   1.000
_cell.angle_alpha   90.00
_cell.angle_beta   90.00
_cell.angle_gamma   90.00
#
_symmetry.space_group_name_H-M   'P 1'
#
loop_
_entity.id
_entity.type
_entity.pdbx_description
1 polymer ?
#
loop_
_entity_poly.entity_id
_entity_poly.type
_entity_poly.pdbx_seq_one_letter_code
_entity_poly.pdbx_strand_id
1 'polypeptide(L)'
;MPETARIATTDVAHALASFQAALRHWGRTLTVTTTAGNTSLSDTRLAGVRQFVAGGMIVPVLHMTRTIIGRDSTIETFDGIPVAIRNAGGIVRAAGWNINLGTFAATADAASVDGQSHPTMQVQIVDGTRPDGGGPVAGVFVNAGTLRTSAAGRLWIDAQSADARLVNLGRIDAGGSTVLNTEVIGIGEIRLEAPGFLNGLPEGASVTANRAVGPGQVVTFNGGGDLRIADLPAFRALIRGFGTAPGAAHVEQERIDLIGLDVTAISYRGDRRAGVLRLEHDGTRLGELRFAGPYTAASFALSRGEAGTTILARPG
;
A
#
# COMPACT_ATOMS: atom_id res chain seq x y z
N MET A 1 -4.85 -32.19 15.79
CA MET A 1 -4.84 -32.15 14.31
C MET A 1 -4.93 -30.69 13.92
N PRO A 2 -3.94 -30.11 13.22
CA PRO A 2 -3.94 -28.69 12.93
C PRO A 2 -4.84 -28.42 11.73
N GLU A 3 -5.95 -27.75 11.98
CA GLU A 3 -6.85 -27.22 10.97
C GLU A 3 -6.09 -26.17 10.16
N THR A 4 -5.69 -26.53 8.95
CA THR A 4 -5.10 -25.60 8.00
C THR A 4 -6.21 -24.63 7.64
N ALA A 5 -6.13 -23.40 8.15
CA ALA A 5 -7.02 -22.32 7.73
C ALA A 5 -6.89 -22.19 6.20
N ARG A 6 -7.86 -22.77 5.48
CA ARG A 6 -8.04 -22.61 4.04
C ARG A 6 -8.44 -21.16 3.83
N ILE A 7 -7.44 -20.29 3.72
CA ILE A 7 -7.63 -18.98 3.12
C ILE A 7 -8.10 -19.29 1.70
N ALA A 8 -9.27 -18.78 1.32
CA ALA A 8 -9.92 -19.15 0.08
C ALA A 8 -9.01 -18.83 -1.11
N THR A 9 -8.25 -19.84 -1.55
CA THR A 9 -7.57 -19.87 -2.84
C THR A 9 -8.54 -19.57 -3.96
N THR A 10 -9.84 -19.79 -3.73
CA THR A 10 -10.96 -19.36 -4.55
C THR A 10 -10.97 -17.85 -4.84
N ASP A 11 -10.66 -16.96 -3.89
CA ASP A 11 -10.76 -15.50 -4.14
C ASP A 11 -9.61 -15.00 -5.01
N VAL A 12 -8.39 -15.49 -4.78
CA VAL A 12 -7.23 -15.16 -5.63
C VAL A 12 -7.34 -15.81 -7.00
N ALA A 13 -7.76 -17.08 -7.08
CA ALA A 13 -7.96 -17.78 -8.35
C ALA A 13 -9.14 -17.20 -9.14
N HIS A 14 -10.22 -16.79 -8.48
CA HIS A 14 -11.36 -16.13 -9.12
C HIS A 14 -11.01 -14.71 -9.57
N ALA A 15 -10.24 -13.95 -8.77
CA ALA A 15 -9.71 -12.66 -9.18
C ALA A 15 -8.77 -12.81 -10.39
N LEU A 16 -7.90 -13.82 -10.40
CA LEU A 16 -6.98 -14.11 -11.51
C LEU A 16 -7.70 -14.63 -12.76
N ALA A 17 -8.71 -15.49 -12.61
CA ALA A 17 -9.53 -15.98 -13.72
C ALA A 17 -10.40 -14.86 -14.31
N SER A 18 -10.99 -14.02 -13.46
CA SER A 18 -11.72 -12.81 -13.86
C SER A 18 -10.78 -11.82 -14.56
N PHE A 19 -9.54 -11.67 -14.09
CA PHE A 19 -8.48 -10.90 -14.74
C PHE A 19 -8.15 -11.43 -16.15
N GLN A 20 -7.97 -12.75 -16.28
CA GLN A 20 -7.71 -13.39 -17.58
C GLN A 20 -8.91 -13.34 -18.54
N ALA A 21 -10.14 -13.32 -18.02
CA ALA A 21 -11.35 -13.17 -18.81
C ALA A 21 -11.56 -11.71 -19.26
N ALA A 22 -11.37 -10.74 -18.37
CA ALA A 22 -11.50 -9.30 -18.67
C ALA A 22 -10.51 -8.85 -19.75
N LEU A 23 -9.28 -9.37 -19.73
CA LEU A 23 -8.27 -9.08 -20.77
C LEU A 23 -8.71 -9.46 -22.19
N ARG A 24 -9.62 -10.43 -22.36
CA ARG A 24 -10.10 -10.89 -23.68
C ARG A 24 -11.20 -10.01 -24.27
N HIS A 25 -11.90 -9.23 -23.45
CA HIS A 25 -13.06 -8.44 -23.89
C HIS A 25 -12.76 -6.96 -24.14
N TRP A 26 -11.63 -6.42 -23.68
CA TRP A 26 -11.34 -4.98 -23.76
C TRP A 26 -10.52 -4.63 -25.00
N GLY A 27 -11.22 -4.63 -26.13
CA GLY A 27 -10.83 -3.95 -27.35
C GLY A 27 -11.98 -3.07 -27.82
N ARG A 28 -12.10 -1.85 -27.27
CA ARG A 28 -12.94 -0.76 -27.81
C ARG A 28 -12.68 0.59 -27.11
N THR A 29 -13.15 1.61 -27.81
CA THR A 29 -12.91 3.06 -27.84
C THR A 29 -12.67 3.81 -26.51
N LEU A 30 -11.66 4.68 -26.56
CA LEU A 30 -11.31 5.69 -25.56
C LEU A 30 -12.41 6.76 -25.44
N THR A 31 -13.08 6.85 -24.28
CA THR A 31 -13.78 8.09 -23.90
C THR A 31 -12.94 8.77 -22.83
N VAL A 32 -12.20 9.81 -23.21
CA VAL A 32 -11.51 10.71 -22.28
C VAL A 32 -12.34 11.99 -22.23
N THR A 33 -12.90 12.28 -21.06
CA THR A 33 -13.49 13.57 -20.79
C THR A 33 -12.63 14.27 -19.76
N THR A 34 -12.01 15.39 -20.15
CA THR A 34 -11.26 16.27 -19.26
C THR A 34 -12.06 17.55 -19.05
N THR A 35 -12.53 17.76 -17.81
CA THR A 35 -13.25 18.98 -17.43
C THR A 35 -12.70 19.48 -16.11
N ALA A 36 -12.11 20.68 -16.08
CA ALA A 36 -11.74 21.41 -14.86
C ALA A 36 -11.08 20.56 -13.75
N GLY A 37 -10.00 19.83 -14.08
CA GLY A 37 -9.26 18.99 -13.12
C GLY A 37 -9.77 17.54 -12.99
N ASN A 38 -10.93 17.22 -13.57
CA ASN A 38 -11.46 15.85 -13.58
C ASN A 38 -11.19 15.19 -14.93
N THR A 39 -10.65 13.98 -14.90
CA THR A 39 -10.47 13.09 -16.05
C THR A 39 -11.29 11.84 -15.83
N SER A 40 -12.10 11.41 -16.80
CA SER A 40 -12.84 10.14 -16.71
C SER A 40 -12.38 9.15 -17.76
N LEU A 41 -12.20 7.89 -17.35
CA LEU A 41 -11.90 6.72 -18.17
C LEU A 41 -12.95 5.64 -17.87
N SER A 42 -13.72 5.23 -18.88
CA SER A 42 -14.67 4.12 -18.76
C SER A 42 -14.45 3.11 -19.86
N ASP A 43 -14.49 1.82 -19.54
CA ASP A 43 -14.42 0.71 -20.51
C ASP A 43 -13.20 0.81 -21.42
N THR A 44 -12.09 1.28 -20.85
CA THR A 44 -10.93 1.75 -21.59
C THR A 44 -9.71 0.89 -21.28
N ARG A 45 -8.87 0.68 -22.30
CA ARG A 45 -7.51 0.20 -22.13
C ARG A 45 -6.53 1.27 -22.60
N LEU A 46 -5.71 1.79 -21.68
CA LEU A 46 -4.61 2.70 -22.00
C LEU A 46 -3.33 1.88 -22.20
N ALA A 47 -2.55 2.20 -23.22
CA ALA A 47 -1.24 1.61 -23.49
C ALA A 47 -0.31 2.67 -24.09
N GLY A 48 0.95 2.67 -23.68
CA GLY A 48 1.97 3.62 -24.13
C GLY A 48 1.74 5.07 -23.69
N VAL A 49 0.86 5.27 -22.70
CA VAL A 49 0.44 6.61 -22.27
C VAL A 49 1.30 7.09 -21.11
N ARG A 50 2.02 8.20 -21.30
CA ARG A 50 2.56 9.02 -20.19
C ARG A 50 1.60 10.18 -19.98
N GLN A 51 0.58 9.98 -19.16
CA GLN A 51 -0.43 11.00 -18.92
C GLN A 51 -0.09 11.77 -17.65
N PHE A 52 0.06 13.08 -17.84
CA PHE A 52 0.16 14.04 -16.76
C PHE A 52 -1.25 14.41 -16.31
N VAL A 53 -1.57 14.13 -15.05
CA VAL A 53 -2.73 14.75 -14.43
C VAL A 53 -2.22 16.03 -13.75
N ALA A 54 -2.16 17.11 -14.52
CA ALA A 54 -1.73 18.42 -14.01
C ALA A 54 -2.85 19.04 -13.17
N GLY A 55 -2.55 19.30 -11.89
CA GLY A 55 -3.41 20.09 -11.02
C GLY A 55 -3.38 21.56 -11.40
N GLY A 56 -4.57 22.18 -11.45
CA GLY A 56 -4.74 23.62 -11.35
C GLY A 56 -4.87 24.02 -9.86
N MET A 57 -5.66 25.06 -9.56
CA MET A 57 -6.07 25.36 -8.16
C MET A 57 -6.99 24.30 -7.53
N ILE A 58 -7.30 23.22 -8.25
CA ILE A 58 -8.24 22.16 -7.86
C ILE A 58 -7.47 20.84 -7.86
N VAL A 59 -7.63 20.05 -6.81
CA VAL A 59 -7.08 18.69 -6.69
C VAL A 59 -7.63 17.86 -7.86
N PRO A 60 -6.79 17.37 -8.78
CA PRO A 60 -7.28 16.62 -9.90
C PRO A 60 -7.82 15.25 -9.50
N VAL A 61 -8.89 14.83 -10.17
CA VAL A 61 -9.54 13.53 -9.96
C VAL A 61 -9.56 12.71 -11.25
N LEU A 62 -8.96 11.53 -11.22
CA LEU A 62 -9.09 10.51 -12.26
C LEU A 62 -10.20 9.51 -11.87
N HIS A 63 -11.33 9.59 -12.56
CA HIS A 63 -12.40 8.60 -12.44
C HIS A 63 -12.11 7.43 -13.38
N MET A 64 -12.06 6.21 -12.84
CA MET A 64 -11.85 4.98 -13.60
C MET A 64 -13.03 4.04 -13.38
N THR A 65 -13.59 3.49 -14.44
CA THR A 65 -14.60 2.42 -14.38
C THR A 65 -14.29 1.39 -15.44
N ARG A 66 -14.02 0.14 -15.05
CA ARG A 66 -13.70 -0.93 -16.03
C ARG A 66 -12.50 -0.54 -16.90
N THR A 67 -11.43 -0.07 -16.25
CA THR A 67 -10.24 0.47 -16.94
C THR A 67 -8.99 -0.38 -16.70
N ILE A 68 -8.23 -0.67 -17.77
CA ILE A 68 -6.88 -1.26 -17.71
C ILE A 68 -5.86 -0.17 -18.06
N ILE A 69 -4.90 0.04 -17.17
CA ILE A 69 -3.67 0.79 -17.46
C ILE A 69 -2.58 -0.20 -17.88
N GLY A 70 -2.04 -0.02 -19.09
CA GLY A 70 -1.02 -0.89 -19.66
C GLY A 70 0.35 -0.74 -19.00
N ARG A 71 1.20 -1.77 -19.15
CA ARG A 71 2.52 -1.86 -18.49
C ARG A 71 3.48 -0.72 -18.81
N ASP A 72 3.34 -0.17 -19.99
CA ASP A 72 4.13 0.93 -20.55
C ASP A 72 3.49 2.31 -20.29
N SER A 73 2.43 2.35 -19.48
CA SER A 73 1.77 3.59 -19.12
C SER A 73 2.22 4.07 -17.74
N THR A 74 2.40 5.38 -17.63
CA THR A 74 2.64 6.07 -16.36
C THR A 74 1.58 7.15 -16.21
N ILE A 75 0.89 7.13 -15.08
CA ILE A 75 -0.02 8.18 -14.64
C ILE A 75 0.65 8.88 -13.46
N GLU A 76 1.01 10.13 -13.66
CA GLU A 76 1.65 10.97 -12.66
C GLU A 76 0.70 12.09 -12.21
N THR A 77 0.52 12.22 -10.90
CA THR A 77 -0.14 13.38 -10.28
C THR A 77 0.96 14.36 -9.88
N PHE A 78 0.98 15.56 -10.48
CA PHE A 78 2.07 16.54 -10.34
C PHE A 78 1.64 17.84 -9.65
N ASP A 79 2.61 18.48 -8.97
CA ASP A 79 2.52 19.84 -8.40
C ASP A 79 2.92 20.89 -9.45
N GLY A 80 1.99 21.26 -10.33
CA GLY A 80 2.26 22.14 -11.47
C GLY A 80 2.45 23.63 -11.16
N ILE A 81 2.31 24.06 -9.90
CA ILE A 81 2.17 25.49 -9.59
C ILE A 81 3.22 25.91 -8.54
N PRO A 82 4.16 26.82 -8.87
CA PRO A 82 5.15 27.39 -7.95
C PRO A 82 4.57 28.28 -6.82
N VAL A 83 3.30 28.13 -6.46
CA VAL A 83 2.58 29.07 -5.59
C VAL A 83 2.04 28.31 -4.40
N ALA A 84 2.80 28.27 -3.30
CA ALA A 84 2.45 28.20 -1.86
C ALA A 84 1.17 27.46 -1.36
N ILE A 85 0.44 26.72 -2.19
CA ILE A 85 -0.79 26.01 -1.87
C ILE A 85 -0.41 24.56 -1.58
N ARG A 86 -0.29 24.28 -0.29
CA ARG A 86 0.36 23.14 0.37
C ARG A 86 -0.27 21.75 0.16
N ASN A 87 -1.08 21.53 -0.88
CA ASN A 87 -1.80 20.27 -1.10
C ASN A 87 -1.62 19.77 -2.54
N ALA A 88 -0.38 19.61 -2.96
CA ALA A 88 -0.04 18.90 -4.18
C ALA A 88 -0.49 17.45 -4.09
N GLY A 89 -1.48 17.06 -4.89
CA GLY A 89 -1.92 15.67 -4.92
C GLY A 89 -3.04 15.39 -5.91
N GLY A 90 -3.35 14.12 -6.11
CA GLY A 90 -4.44 13.70 -6.99
C GLY A 90 -5.22 12.51 -6.42
N ILE A 91 -6.46 12.37 -6.87
CA ILE A 91 -7.37 11.31 -6.46
C ILE A 91 -7.62 10.39 -7.65
N VAL A 92 -7.37 9.09 -7.50
CA VAL A 92 -7.83 8.05 -8.41
C VAL A 92 -9.08 7.42 -7.82
N ARG A 93 -10.24 7.68 -8.42
CA ARG A 93 -11.51 7.08 -8.02
C ARG A 93 -11.84 5.91 -8.94
N ALA A 94 -11.55 4.70 -8.48
CA ALA A 94 -11.69 3.46 -9.21
C ALA A 94 -13.01 2.74 -8.85
N ALA A 95 -14.03 2.90 -9.67
CA ALA A 95 -15.33 2.27 -9.50
C ALA A 95 -15.43 0.91 -10.21
N GLY A 96 -16.04 -0.07 -9.53
CA GLY A 96 -16.15 -1.44 -10.02
C GLY A 96 -14.76 -2.08 -10.15
N TRP A 97 -14.48 -2.69 -11.30
CA TRP A 97 -13.26 -3.46 -11.51
C TRP A 97 -12.24 -2.69 -12.34
N ASN A 98 -11.06 -2.42 -11.79
CA ASN A 98 -9.99 -1.68 -12.47
C ASN A 98 -8.64 -2.39 -12.30
N ILE A 99 -7.76 -2.24 -13.29
CA ILE A 99 -6.47 -2.92 -13.33
C ILE A 99 -5.38 -1.90 -13.65
N ASN A 100 -4.37 -1.84 -12.78
CA ASN A 100 -3.09 -1.19 -13.05
C ASN A 100 -2.03 -2.23 -13.41
N LEU A 101 -1.53 -2.21 -14.65
CA LEU A 101 -0.32 -2.95 -15.04
C LEU A 101 0.91 -2.03 -15.15
N GLY A 102 0.69 -0.71 -15.20
CA GLY A 102 1.72 0.32 -15.37
C GLY A 102 2.11 0.95 -14.04
N THR A 103 2.40 2.26 -14.06
CA THR A 103 2.79 2.99 -12.86
C THR A 103 1.78 4.10 -12.56
N PHE A 104 1.26 4.14 -11.34
CA PHE A 104 0.69 5.35 -10.75
C PHE A 104 1.73 5.96 -9.81
N ALA A 105 2.07 7.22 -10.01
CA ALA A 105 3.08 7.89 -9.21
C ALA A 105 2.61 9.26 -8.70
N ALA A 106 2.86 9.51 -7.41
CA ALA A 106 2.84 10.85 -6.82
C ALA A 106 4.28 11.26 -6.50
N THR A 107 4.84 12.14 -7.32
CA THR A 107 6.22 12.58 -7.22
C THR A 107 6.28 14.09 -7.24
N ALA A 108 7.04 14.68 -6.32
CA ALA A 108 7.40 16.10 -6.37
C ALA A 108 8.58 16.30 -7.33
N ASP A 109 8.67 17.48 -7.94
CA ASP A 109 9.88 17.87 -8.65
C ASP A 109 11.02 18.05 -7.63
N ALA A 110 12.20 17.50 -7.94
CA ALA A 110 13.41 17.67 -7.14
C ALA A 110 13.81 19.16 -6.97
N ALA A 111 13.30 20.06 -7.84
CA ALA A 111 13.50 21.50 -7.75
C ALA A 111 12.57 22.23 -6.74
N SER A 112 11.59 21.55 -6.14
CA SER A 112 10.78 22.09 -5.02
C SER A 112 11.55 21.97 -3.69
N VAL A 113 12.66 22.71 -3.61
CA VAL A 113 13.67 22.66 -2.54
C VAL A 113 13.18 23.28 -1.21
N ASP A 114 11.91 23.63 -1.12
CA ASP A 114 11.30 24.27 0.05
C ASP A 114 11.08 23.32 1.23
N GLY A 115 11.14 22.00 1.03
CA GLY A 115 10.91 21.01 2.09
C GLY A 115 9.50 21.04 2.69
N GLN A 116 8.49 21.56 1.96
CA GLN A 116 7.11 21.69 2.46
C GLN A 116 6.02 21.06 1.57
N SER A 117 6.35 20.60 0.35
CA SER A 117 5.39 19.90 -0.52
C SER A 117 5.53 18.39 -0.40
N HIS A 118 4.51 17.73 0.17
CA HIS A 118 4.42 16.28 0.25
C HIS A 118 3.43 15.76 -0.80
N PRO A 119 3.90 15.23 -1.94
CA PRO A 119 3.02 14.82 -3.02
C PRO A 119 2.09 13.71 -2.53
N THR A 120 0.80 13.94 -2.70
CA THR A 120 -0.28 13.11 -2.15
C THR A 120 -1.00 12.36 -3.27
N MET A 121 -1.11 11.04 -3.17
CA MET A 121 -2.02 10.25 -4.01
C MET A 121 -3.06 9.57 -3.13
N GLN A 122 -4.32 9.69 -3.51
CA GLN A 122 -5.40 8.91 -2.91
C GLN A 122 -6.01 7.98 -3.96
N VAL A 123 -6.06 6.67 -3.67
CA VAL A 123 -6.79 5.68 -4.46
C VAL A 123 -8.07 5.31 -3.71
N GLN A 124 -9.21 5.73 -4.23
CA GLN A 124 -10.53 5.40 -3.71
C GLN A 124 -11.11 4.23 -4.51
N ILE A 125 -11.28 3.08 -3.88
CA ILE A 125 -11.92 1.89 -4.44
C ILE A 125 -13.40 1.97 -4.14
N VAL A 126 -14.21 2.07 -5.19
CA VAL A 126 -15.64 2.33 -5.11
C VAL A 126 -16.40 1.16 -5.71
N ASP A 127 -17.56 0.84 -5.12
CA ASP A 127 -18.46 -0.15 -5.70
C ASP A 127 -18.88 0.26 -7.12
N GLY A 128 -19.04 -0.72 -7.99
CA GLY A 128 -19.49 -0.52 -9.36
C GLY A 128 -20.88 -1.11 -9.59
N THR A 129 -21.29 -1.09 -10.84
CA THR A 129 -22.44 -1.83 -11.34
C THR A 129 -21.98 -2.94 -12.27
N ARG A 130 -22.71 -4.05 -12.32
CA ARG A 130 -22.40 -5.11 -13.30
C ARG A 130 -22.56 -4.59 -14.73
N PRO A 131 -21.72 -5.05 -15.69
CA PRO A 131 -21.83 -4.67 -17.10
C PRO A 131 -23.18 -4.96 -17.76
N ASP A 132 -23.90 -5.97 -17.26
CA ASP A 132 -25.22 -6.41 -17.73
C ASP A 132 -26.38 -5.68 -17.03
N GLY A 133 -26.09 -4.67 -16.21
CA GLY A 133 -27.08 -3.97 -15.40
C GLY A 133 -27.54 -4.73 -14.15
N GLY A 134 -26.94 -5.89 -13.85
CA GLY A 134 -27.33 -6.81 -12.79
C GLY A 134 -27.01 -6.38 -11.35
N GLY A 135 -27.21 -5.10 -11.00
CA GLY A 135 -27.04 -4.59 -9.63
C GLY A 135 -25.59 -4.22 -9.25
N PRO A 136 -25.37 -3.79 -7.99
CA PRO A 136 -24.07 -3.36 -7.51
C PRO A 136 -23.08 -4.52 -7.38
N VAL A 137 -21.80 -4.23 -7.60
CA VAL A 137 -20.67 -5.13 -7.34
C VAL A 137 -19.64 -4.43 -6.49
N ALA A 138 -19.07 -5.16 -5.54
CA ALA A 138 -17.98 -4.68 -4.72
C ALA A 138 -16.82 -4.17 -5.59
N GLY A 139 -16.26 -3.01 -5.22
CA GLY A 139 -15.12 -2.42 -5.91
C GLY A 139 -13.87 -3.28 -5.81
N VAL A 140 -13.15 -3.45 -6.92
CA VAL A 140 -11.88 -4.17 -6.97
C VAL A 140 -10.86 -3.37 -7.76
N PHE A 141 -9.78 -2.97 -7.10
CA PHE A 141 -8.61 -2.40 -7.77
C PHE A 141 -7.47 -3.42 -7.77
N VAL A 142 -7.07 -3.89 -8.95
CA VAL A 142 -5.94 -4.81 -9.11
C VAL A 142 -4.69 -4.02 -9.43
N ASN A 143 -3.72 -4.00 -8.51
CA ASN A 143 -2.39 -3.46 -8.76
C ASN A 143 -1.44 -4.60 -9.16
N ALA A 144 -1.18 -4.78 -10.45
CA ALA A 144 -0.16 -5.70 -10.96
C ALA A 144 1.06 -4.97 -11.57
N GLY A 145 1.05 -3.63 -11.52
CA GLY A 145 2.18 -2.77 -11.82
C GLY A 145 2.76 -2.15 -10.54
N THR A 146 2.93 -0.84 -10.52
CA THR A 146 3.50 -0.10 -9.39
C THR A 146 2.59 1.05 -8.96
N LEU A 147 2.33 1.15 -7.65
CA LEU A 147 1.91 2.40 -6.99
C LEU A 147 3.14 2.99 -6.31
N ARG A 148 3.49 4.24 -6.59
CA ARG A 148 4.74 4.84 -6.11
C ARG A 148 4.52 6.23 -5.53
N THR A 149 5.18 6.52 -4.41
CA THR A 149 5.38 7.88 -3.93
C THR A 149 6.87 8.23 -3.91
N SER A 150 7.21 9.51 -4.11
CA SER A 150 8.58 9.99 -3.87
C SER A 150 8.92 9.98 -2.38
N ALA A 151 10.18 10.28 -2.06
CA ALA A 151 10.60 10.58 -0.69
C ALA A 151 9.64 11.60 -0.05
N ALA A 152 9.19 11.33 1.18
CA ALA A 152 8.20 12.13 1.93
C ALA A 152 6.79 12.24 1.29
N GLY A 153 6.52 11.55 0.18
CA GLY A 153 5.20 11.49 -0.44
C GLY A 153 4.20 10.66 0.38
N ARG A 154 2.91 10.88 0.14
CA ARG A 154 1.84 10.24 0.89
C ARG A 154 0.90 9.47 -0.03
N LEU A 155 0.60 8.22 0.30
CA LEU A 155 -0.34 7.36 -0.42
C LEU A 155 -1.46 6.92 0.51
N TRP A 156 -2.70 7.23 0.15
CA TRP A 156 -3.88 6.69 0.83
C TRP A 156 -4.62 5.75 -0.11
N ILE A 157 -4.96 4.56 0.37
CA ILE A 157 -5.81 3.62 -0.36
C ILE A 157 -7.03 3.34 0.50
N ASP A 158 -8.19 3.83 0.06
CA ASP A 158 -9.44 3.76 0.79
C ASP A 158 -10.47 2.92 0.04
N ALA A 159 -11.16 2.02 0.73
CA ALA A 159 -12.34 1.35 0.21
C ALA A 159 -13.61 2.04 0.72
N GLN A 160 -14.56 2.33 -0.19
CA GLN A 160 -15.84 2.96 0.19
C GLN A 160 -16.82 2.00 0.87
N SER A 161 -16.69 0.70 0.63
CA SER A 161 -17.51 -0.35 1.24
C SER A 161 -16.61 -1.37 1.93
N ALA A 162 -17.20 -2.17 2.83
CA ALA A 162 -16.47 -3.23 3.52
C ALA A 162 -16.02 -4.36 2.57
N ASP A 163 -16.71 -4.54 1.44
CA ASP A 163 -16.43 -5.59 0.46
C ASP A 163 -15.45 -5.13 -0.63
N ALA A 164 -15.19 -3.83 -0.73
CA ALA A 164 -14.25 -3.27 -1.68
C ALA A 164 -12.79 -3.48 -1.22
N ARG A 165 -11.94 -3.90 -2.16
CA ARG A 165 -10.60 -4.43 -1.84
C ARG A 165 -9.53 -4.10 -2.87
N LEU A 166 -8.29 -4.05 -2.38
CA LEU A 166 -7.07 -3.97 -3.18
C LEU A 166 -6.52 -5.37 -3.43
N VAL A 167 -6.39 -5.75 -4.70
CA VAL A 167 -5.65 -6.96 -5.10
C VAL A 167 -4.24 -6.52 -5.52
N ASN A 168 -3.28 -6.59 -4.60
CA ASN A 168 -1.89 -6.26 -4.88
C ASN A 168 -1.13 -7.50 -5.37
N LEU A 169 -0.80 -7.51 -6.65
CA LEU A 169 0.03 -8.51 -7.36
C LEU A 169 1.38 -7.93 -7.81
N GLY A 170 1.52 -6.62 -7.78
CA GLY A 170 2.72 -5.89 -8.16
C GLY A 170 3.40 -5.28 -6.95
N ARG A 171 3.69 -3.98 -7.02
CA ARG A 171 4.46 -3.26 -5.99
C ARG A 171 3.73 -2.02 -5.51
N ILE A 172 3.88 -1.75 -4.22
CA ILE A 172 3.58 -0.47 -3.59
C ILE A 172 4.90 0.04 -3.02
N ASP A 173 5.46 1.07 -3.64
CA ASP A 173 6.71 1.69 -3.23
C ASP A 173 6.41 2.93 -2.39
N ALA A 174 6.55 2.79 -1.08
CA ALA A 174 6.31 3.82 -0.08
C ALA A 174 7.60 4.61 0.18
N GLY A 175 7.72 5.79 -0.44
CA GLY A 175 8.84 6.71 -0.20
C GLY A 175 8.63 7.66 0.99
N GLY A 176 7.38 7.82 1.45
CA GLY A 176 7.01 8.54 2.67
C GLY A 176 5.98 7.75 3.45
N SER A 177 4.76 8.26 3.64
CA SER A 177 3.71 7.52 4.35
C SER A 177 2.73 6.84 3.41
N THR A 178 2.31 5.61 3.76
CA THR A 178 1.24 4.89 3.09
C THR A 178 0.19 4.45 4.11
N VAL A 179 -1.09 4.70 3.82
CA VAL A 179 -2.21 4.26 4.65
C VAL A 179 -3.12 3.35 3.83
N LEU A 180 -3.36 2.15 4.34
CA LEU A 180 -4.18 1.11 3.74
C LEU A 180 -5.47 0.97 4.56
N ASN A 181 -6.52 1.66 4.12
CA ASN A 181 -7.88 1.62 4.66
C ASN A 181 -8.77 0.68 3.84
N THR A 182 -8.21 -0.43 3.39
CA THR A 182 -8.89 -1.45 2.59
C THR A 182 -8.24 -2.80 2.86
N GLU A 183 -9.00 -3.89 2.67
CA GLU A 183 -8.40 -5.21 2.65
C GLU A 183 -7.43 -5.33 1.47
N VAL A 184 -6.22 -5.81 1.76
CA VAL A 184 -5.18 -6.06 0.75
C VAL A 184 -4.96 -7.56 0.59
N ILE A 185 -5.22 -8.08 -0.60
CA ILE A 185 -5.00 -9.50 -0.94
C ILE A 185 -4.05 -9.66 -2.12
N GLY A 186 -3.56 -10.88 -2.35
CA GLY A 186 -2.69 -11.22 -3.48
C GLY A 186 -1.27 -11.60 -3.04
N ILE A 187 -0.31 -11.49 -3.96
CA ILE A 187 1.08 -11.94 -3.78
C ILE A 187 2.11 -10.83 -4.06
N GLY A 188 1.69 -9.58 -3.93
CA GLY A 188 2.50 -8.40 -4.20
C GLY A 188 3.42 -8.00 -3.04
N GLU A 189 4.16 -6.93 -3.28
CA GLU A 189 5.11 -6.35 -2.33
C GLU A 189 4.70 -4.94 -1.93
N ILE A 190 4.89 -4.62 -0.64
CA ILE A 190 4.84 -3.28 -0.08
C ILE A 190 6.26 -2.96 0.39
N ARG A 191 6.91 -2.01 -0.25
CA ARG A 191 8.32 -1.70 -0.05
C ARG A 191 8.45 -0.32 0.57
N LEU A 192 9.01 -0.29 1.78
CA LEU A 192 9.40 0.92 2.48
C LEU A 192 10.82 1.27 2.06
N GLU A 193 10.99 2.43 1.44
CA GLU A 193 12.31 2.91 1.03
C GLU A 193 13.04 3.57 2.21
N ALA A 194 14.36 3.69 2.09
CA ALA A 194 15.19 4.34 3.10
C ALA A 194 14.68 5.76 3.43
N PRO A 195 14.85 6.22 4.67
CA PRO A 195 14.46 7.58 5.08
C PRO A 195 15.04 8.63 4.14
N GLY A 196 14.17 9.53 3.68
CA GLY A 196 14.62 10.80 3.11
C GLY A 196 15.05 11.76 4.20
N PHE A 197 15.74 12.84 3.84
CA PHE A 197 16.00 13.95 4.76
C PHE A 197 15.05 15.10 4.43
N LEU A 198 14.21 15.48 5.39
CA LEU A 198 13.36 16.67 5.30
C LEU A 198 13.89 17.71 6.30
N ASN A 199 14.28 18.89 5.82
CA ASN A 199 14.85 19.95 6.68
C ASN A 199 16.03 19.47 7.55
N GLY A 200 16.82 18.52 7.05
CA GLY A 200 17.95 17.91 7.78
C GLY A 200 17.55 16.87 8.82
N LEU A 201 16.27 16.61 9.03
CA LEU A 201 15.77 15.53 9.89
C LEU A 201 15.42 14.29 9.03
N PRO A 202 15.82 13.09 9.46
CA PRO A 202 15.42 11.88 8.78
C PRO A 202 13.91 11.67 8.92
N GLU A 203 13.20 11.52 7.80
CA GLU A 203 11.81 11.09 7.75
C GLU A 203 11.76 9.68 7.16
N GLY A 204 11.46 8.69 8.01
CA GLY A 204 11.35 7.30 7.59
C GLY A 204 10.08 7.03 6.79
N ALA A 205 10.16 6.11 5.83
CA ALA A 205 8.96 5.58 5.20
C ALA A 205 8.07 4.90 6.24
N SER A 206 6.76 4.98 6.08
CA SER A 206 5.82 4.31 6.97
C SER A 206 4.65 3.69 6.22
N VAL A 207 4.15 2.57 6.74
CA VAL A 207 2.94 1.91 6.27
C VAL A 207 2.02 1.70 7.44
N THR A 208 0.76 2.16 7.33
CA THR A 208 -0.29 1.89 8.30
C THR A 208 -1.35 1.01 7.65
N ALA A 209 -1.52 -0.20 8.17
CA ALA A 209 -2.53 -1.16 7.74
C ALA A 209 -3.71 -1.15 8.73
N ASN A 210 -4.79 -0.45 8.35
CA ASN A 210 -5.99 -0.30 9.19
C ASN A 210 -7.02 -1.43 8.97
N ARG A 211 -6.78 -2.28 7.97
CA ARG A 211 -7.60 -3.44 7.61
C ARG A 211 -6.70 -4.65 7.35
N ALA A 212 -7.32 -5.78 7.02
CA ALA A 212 -6.63 -7.04 6.75
C ALA A 212 -5.56 -6.89 5.65
N VAL A 213 -4.39 -7.49 5.90
CA VAL A 213 -3.33 -7.68 4.89
C VAL A 213 -3.11 -9.16 4.75
N GLY A 214 -3.60 -9.72 3.65
CA GLY A 214 -3.70 -11.14 3.42
C GLY A 214 -2.36 -11.88 3.31
N PRO A 215 -2.41 -13.22 3.33
CA PRO A 215 -1.23 -14.05 3.13
C PRO A 215 -0.64 -13.82 1.72
N GLY A 216 0.67 -13.94 1.59
CA GLY A 216 1.36 -13.80 0.30
C GLY A 216 1.84 -12.38 0.01
N GLN A 217 1.32 -11.37 0.71
CA GLN A 217 1.93 -10.05 0.72
C GLN A 217 3.30 -10.10 1.40
N VAL A 218 4.25 -9.32 0.88
CA VAL A 218 5.56 -9.10 1.50
C VAL A 218 5.70 -7.63 1.86
N VAL A 219 6.06 -7.34 3.11
CA VAL A 219 6.44 -6.00 3.56
C VAL A 219 7.95 -5.94 3.71
N THR A 220 8.61 -5.12 2.88
CA THR A 220 10.06 -5.02 2.81
C THR A 220 10.54 -3.68 3.30
N PHE A 221 11.48 -3.69 4.24
CA PHE A 221 12.17 -2.50 4.72
C PHE A 221 13.53 -2.38 4.02
N ASN A 222 13.75 -1.30 3.27
CA ASN A 222 15.02 -1.02 2.58
C ASN A 222 15.77 0.11 3.30
N GLY A 223 16.23 -0.15 4.53
CA GLY A 223 17.05 0.81 5.28
C GLY A 223 16.26 1.69 6.25
N GLY A 224 15.13 1.22 6.77
CA GLY A 224 14.34 1.92 7.79
C GLY A 224 12.84 1.93 7.50
N GLY A 225 12.03 2.18 8.53
CA GLY A 225 10.63 2.54 8.40
C GLY A 225 9.72 2.06 9.53
N ASP A 226 8.50 2.57 9.54
CA ASP A 226 7.48 2.22 10.53
C ASP A 226 6.38 1.36 9.89
N LEU A 227 6.02 0.25 10.54
CA LEU A 227 4.81 -0.50 10.22
C LEU A 227 3.81 -0.36 11.35
N ARG A 228 2.60 0.11 11.06
CA ARG A 228 1.49 0.18 12.02
C ARG A 228 0.39 -0.79 11.63
N ILE A 229 -0.09 -1.58 12.58
CA ILE A 229 -1.07 -2.64 12.35
C ILE A 229 -2.25 -2.39 13.30
N ALA A 230 -3.44 -2.16 12.74
CA ALA A 230 -4.67 -2.02 13.54
C ALA A 230 -5.37 -3.34 13.82
N ASP A 231 -5.25 -4.32 12.92
CA ASP A 231 -5.88 -5.64 13.03
C ASP A 231 -4.80 -6.73 12.96
N LEU A 232 -4.22 -7.06 14.11
CA LEU A 232 -3.16 -8.06 14.22
C LEU A 232 -3.61 -9.47 13.77
N PRO A 233 -4.79 -10.00 14.16
CA PRO A 233 -5.26 -11.30 13.68
C PRO A 233 -5.41 -11.41 12.15
N ALA A 234 -5.74 -10.30 11.49
CA ALA A 234 -5.92 -10.26 10.04
C ALA A 234 -4.65 -9.87 9.25
N PHE A 235 -3.57 -9.45 9.93
CA PHE A 235 -2.29 -9.17 9.29
C PHE A 235 -1.45 -10.44 9.11
N ARG A 236 -1.35 -10.92 7.87
CA ARG A 236 -0.72 -12.20 7.50
C ARG A 236 0.43 -12.08 6.51
N ALA A 237 0.91 -10.85 6.28
CA ALA A 237 2.06 -10.57 5.41
C ALA A 237 3.36 -11.14 5.98
N LEU A 238 4.33 -11.36 5.09
CA LEU A 238 5.72 -11.69 5.44
C LEU A 238 6.55 -10.41 5.54
N ILE A 239 7.18 -10.17 6.68
CA ILE A 239 8.03 -9.00 6.94
C ILE A 239 9.49 -9.36 6.65
N ARG A 240 10.24 -8.52 5.92
CA ARG A 240 11.67 -8.73 5.66
C ARG A 240 12.45 -7.41 5.59
N GLY A 241 13.78 -7.49 5.69
CA GLY A 241 14.67 -6.33 5.58
C GLY A 241 14.71 -5.44 6.83
N PHE A 242 13.90 -5.77 7.84
CA PHE A 242 13.95 -5.18 9.16
C PHE A 242 15.35 -5.37 9.76
N GLY A 243 15.89 -4.36 10.41
CA GLY A 243 17.16 -4.36 11.11
C GLY A 243 18.39 -4.09 10.24
N THR A 244 18.27 -3.61 9.00
CA THR A 244 19.40 -3.60 8.04
C THR A 244 20.02 -2.24 7.76
N ALA A 245 19.59 -1.15 8.42
CA ALA A 245 20.15 0.19 8.21
C ALA A 245 21.64 0.27 8.65
N PRO A 246 22.60 0.42 7.73
CA PRO A 246 24.01 0.54 8.09
C PRO A 246 24.32 1.96 8.58
N GLY A 247 24.83 2.10 9.80
CA GLY A 247 25.75 3.20 10.13
C GLY A 247 25.18 4.54 10.62
N ALA A 248 23.95 4.64 11.12
CA ALA A 248 23.49 5.85 11.81
C ALA A 248 23.37 5.62 13.32
N ALA A 249 23.93 6.53 14.12
CA ALA A 249 23.79 6.60 15.58
C ALA A 249 22.34 6.86 16.07
N HIS A 250 21.34 6.70 15.20
CA HIS A 250 19.92 6.88 15.46
C HIS A 250 19.21 5.54 15.29
N VAL A 251 19.38 4.68 16.31
CA VAL A 251 18.88 3.30 16.44
C VAL A 251 17.34 3.25 16.65
N GLU A 252 16.60 4.26 16.18
CA GLU A 252 15.16 4.43 16.47
C GLU A 252 14.22 4.19 15.27
N GLN A 253 14.73 3.77 14.11
CA GLN A 253 14.01 3.96 12.84
C GLN A 253 13.23 2.76 12.30
N GLU A 254 13.19 1.61 13.01
CA GLU A 254 12.40 0.46 12.58
C GLU A 254 11.55 -0.07 13.73
N ARG A 255 10.24 0.17 13.64
CA ARG A 255 9.26 -0.24 14.66
C ARG A 255 8.01 -0.82 14.05
N ILE A 256 7.40 -1.73 14.80
CA ILE A 256 6.06 -2.24 14.52
C ILE A 256 5.13 -1.76 15.63
N ASP A 257 4.24 -0.84 15.31
CA ASP A 257 3.23 -0.36 16.25
C ASP A 257 1.95 -1.19 16.11
N LEU A 258 1.47 -1.72 17.22
CA LEU A 258 0.23 -2.48 17.33
C LEU A 258 -0.84 -1.58 17.94
N ILE A 259 -1.71 -1.04 17.09
CA ILE A 259 -2.68 -0.01 17.49
C ILE A 259 -3.75 -0.62 18.39
N GLY A 260 -3.92 -0.05 19.59
CA GLY A 260 -4.96 -0.46 20.53
C GLY A 260 -4.74 -1.86 21.14
N LEU A 261 -3.55 -2.45 20.97
CA LEU A 261 -3.20 -3.74 21.56
C LEU A 261 -2.18 -3.57 22.68
N ASP A 262 -2.43 -4.24 23.81
CA ASP A 262 -1.51 -4.37 24.93
C ASP A 262 -0.87 -5.76 24.92
N VAL A 263 0.39 -5.84 24.49
CA VAL A 263 1.16 -7.09 24.45
C VAL A 263 2.07 -7.12 25.67
N THR A 264 1.86 -8.12 26.53
CA THR A 264 2.67 -8.29 27.74
C THR A 264 3.79 -9.31 27.57
N ALA A 265 3.74 -10.14 26.53
CA ALA A 265 4.81 -11.07 26.20
C ALA A 265 4.97 -11.32 24.69
N ILE A 266 6.22 -11.57 24.28
CA ILE A 266 6.58 -12.02 22.93
C ILE A 266 7.45 -13.26 23.00
N SER A 267 7.30 -14.14 22.02
CA SER A 267 8.21 -15.28 21.81
C SER A 267 8.47 -15.46 20.33
N TYR A 268 9.73 -15.71 19.97
CA TYR A 268 10.13 -15.92 18.58
C TYR A 268 10.54 -17.37 18.36
N ARG A 269 10.01 -17.98 17.30
CA ARG A 269 10.42 -19.30 16.83
C ARG A 269 10.73 -19.21 15.34
N GLY A 270 11.97 -19.54 14.98
CA GLY A 270 12.42 -19.52 13.59
C GLY A 270 13.75 -20.22 13.39
N ASP A 271 14.23 -20.14 12.17
CA ASP A 271 15.59 -20.47 11.76
C ASP A 271 16.29 -19.24 11.17
N ARG A 272 17.44 -19.42 10.52
CA ARG A 272 18.20 -18.31 9.90
C ARG A 272 17.54 -17.72 8.65
N ARG A 273 16.44 -18.29 8.16
CA ARG A 273 15.75 -17.90 6.92
C ARG A 273 14.37 -17.32 7.20
N ALA A 274 13.65 -17.86 8.17
CA ALA A 274 12.32 -17.39 8.51
C ALA A 274 11.93 -17.74 9.95
N GLY A 275 10.97 -16.99 10.49
CA GLY A 275 10.37 -17.31 11.76
C GLY A 275 9.07 -16.56 12.03
N VAL A 276 8.52 -16.83 13.20
CA VAL A 276 7.25 -16.30 13.67
C VAL A 276 7.44 -15.71 15.05
N LEU A 277 7.07 -14.45 15.19
CA LEU A 277 6.93 -13.77 16.47
C LEU A 277 5.49 -13.94 16.95
N ARG A 278 5.30 -14.65 18.05
CA ARG A 278 4.01 -14.81 18.72
C ARG A 278 3.86 -13.72 19.77
N LEU A 279 2.67 -13.11 19.81
CA LEU A 279 2.33 -12.00 20.69
C LEU A 279 1.21 -12.41 21.64
N GLU A 280 1.37 -12.07 22.92
CA GLU A 280 0.46 -12.49 23.99
C GLU A 280 0.13 -11.35 24.95
N HIS A 281 -1.07 -11.43 25.52
CA HIS A 281 -1.52 -10.64 26.66
C HIS A 281 -1.92 -11.59 27.77
N ASP A 282 -1.17 -11.59 28.86
CA ASP A 282 -1.42 -12.35 30.08
C ASP A 282 -1.64 -13.85 29.81
N GLY A 283 -0.77 -14.41 28.96
CA GLY A 283 -0.80 -15.80 28.52
C GLY A 283 -1.81 -16.12 27.42
N THR A 284 -2.66 -15.16 27.03
CA THR A 284 -3.59 -15.30 25.91
C THR A 284 -2.92 -14.85 24.61
N ARG A 285 -2.97 -15.72 23.58
CA ARG A 285 -2.43 -15.39 22.26
C ARG A 285 -3.27 -14.31 21.56
N LEU A 286 -2.63 -13.19 21.22
CA LEU A 286 -3.23 -12.11 20.42
C LEU A 286 -3.05 -12.33 18.91
N GLY A 287 -1.89 -12.84 18.50
CA GLY A 287 -1.57 -13.00 17.08
C GLY A 287 -0.14 -13.43 16.81
N GLU A 288 0.22 -13.43 15.53
CA GLU A 288 1.55 -13.82 15.05
C GLU A 288 2.00 -12.90 13.91
N LEU A 289 3.28 -12.52 13.92
CA LEU A 289 3.94 -11.81 12.84
C LEU A 289 4.99 -12.72 12.21
N ARG A 290 5.02 -12.78 10.88
CA ARG A 290 5.94 -13.66 10.13
C ARG A 290 7.09 -12.84 9.60
N PHE A 291 8.31 -13.34 9.80
CA PHE A 291 9.54 -12.69 9.37
C PHE A 291 10.35 -13.59 8.43
N ALA A 292 11.00 -12.99 7.44
CA ALA A 292 12.01 -13.62 6.60
C ALA A 292 13.35 -12.90 6.76
N GLY A 293 14.35 -13.64 7.22
CA GLY A 293 15.67 -13.12 7.57
C GLY A 293 16.27 -13.84 8.79
N PRO A 294 17.52 -13.50 9.13
CA PRO A 294 18.26 -14.14 10.22
C PRO A 294 17.88 -13.60 11.60
N TYR A 295 16.59 -13.47 11.90
CA TYR A 295 16.12 -12.95 13.19
C TYR A 295 16.21 -14.01 14.29
N THR A 296 16.44 -13.56 15.52
CA THR A 296 16.40 -14.39 16.73
C THR A 296 15.44 -13.79 17.76
N ALA A 297 15.23 -14.46 18.89
CA ALA A 297 14.42 -13.87 19.97
C ALA A 297 15.01 -12.54 20.49
N ALA A 298 16.33 -12.39 20.48
CA ALA A 298 17.02 -11.15 20.87
C ALA A 298 16.82 -10.01 19.85
N SER A 299 16.35 -10.34 18.64
CA SER A 299 16.03 -9.34 17.62
C SER A 299 14.78 -8.53 17.95
N PHE A 300 13.99 -8.89 18.97
CA PHE A 300 12.72 -8.23 19.28
C PHE A 300 12.68 -7.76 20.73
N ALA A 301 12.26 -6.52 20.95
CA ALA A 301 12.02 -5.95 22.26
C ALA A 301 10.65 -5.28 22.31
N LEU A 302 9.91 -5.52 23.39
CA LEU A 302 8.69 -4.80 23.67
C LEU A 302 8.99 -3.43 24.26
N SER A 303 8.28 -2.43 23.77
CA SER A 303 8.21 -1.09 24.32
C SER A 303 6.75 -0.64 24.37
N ARG A 304 6.46 0.36 25.20
CA ARG A 304 5.16 1.05 25.16
C ARG A 304 5.27 2.26 24.25
N GLY A 305 4.41 2.31 23.25
CA GLY A 305 4.25 3.46 22.36
C GLY A 305 3.02 4.28 22.75
N GLU A 306 2.87 5.46 22.14
CA GLU A 306 1.72 6.34 22.38
C GLU A 306 0.38 5.72 21.93
N ALA A 307 0.40 4.80 20.96
CA ALA A 307 -0.78 4.18 20.37
C ALA A 307 -1.08 2.75 20.87
N GLY A 308 -0.29 2.24 21.82
CA GLY A 308 -0.37 0.85 22.31
C GLY A 308 1.01 0.23 22.50
N THR A 309 1.19 -0.98 21.99
CA THR A 309 2.47 -1.70 22.05
C THR A 309 3.33 -1.41 20.84
N THR A 310 4.59 -1.10 21.06
CA THR A 310 5.61 -1.00 19.99
C THR A 310 6.59 -2.17 20.11
N ILE A 311 6.84 -2.86 19.00
CA ILE A 311 7.93 -3.82 18.89
C ILE A 311 9.09 -3.12 18.21
N LEU A 312 10.18 -2.97 18.96
CA LEU A 312 11.47 -2.57 18.41
C LEU A 312 12.15 -3.83 17.90
N ALA A 313 12.58 -3.83 16.64
CA ALA A 313 13.38 -4.94 16.14
C ALA A 313 14.78 -4.50 15.69
N ARG A 314 15.76 -5.35 15.98
CA ARG A 314 17.18 -5.16 15.70
C ARG A 314 17.73 -6.42 15.05
N PRO A 315 18.72 -6.32 14.16
CA PRO A 315 19.40 -7.52 13.69
C PRO A 315 20.04 -8.24 14.89
N GLY A 316 20.00 -9.57 14.87
CA GLY A 316 20.67 -10.44 15.85
C GLY A 316 22.12 -10.70 15.49
#